data_AF-A0A5R9GE18-F1
#
_entry.id   AF-A0A5R9GE18-F1
#
_cell.length_a   1.000
_cell.length_b   1.000
_cell.length_c   1.000
_cell.angle_alpha   90.00
_cell.angle_beta   90.00
_cell.angle_gamma   90.00
#
_symmetry.space_group_name_H-M   'P 1'
#
loop_
_entity.id
_entity.type
_entity.pdbx_description
1 polymer ?
#
loop_
_entity_poly.entity_id
_entity_poly.type
_entity_poly.pdbx_seq_one_letter_code
_entity_poly.pdbx_strand_id
1 'polypeptide(L)'
;MTVHTDESIEHFLDAIGQVHGAEYRDRMSVAFCGGHYFKVKYPHQHEAMLVPAGYLDLMTRDLKDHPEHHQTHHREHFAAP
;
A
#
# COMPACT_ATOMS: atom_id res chain seq x y z
N MET A 1 6.00 -19.37 -10.31
CA MET A 1 4.93 -18.91 -9.39
C MET A 1 5.09 -17.41 -9.14
N THR A 2 5.03 -16.59 -10.20
CA THR A 2 5.38 -15.15 -10.15
C THR A 2 4.24 -14.23 -10.58
N VAL A 3 3.17 -14.77 -11.17
CA VAL A 3 2.04 -13.98 -11.69
C VAL A 3 1.20 -13.42 -10.53
N HIS A 4 0.87 -14.24 -9.54
CA HIS A 4 0.06 -13.82 -8.39
C HIS A 4 0.70 -12.73 -7.54
N THR A 5 2.04 -12.64 -7.49
CA THR A 5 2.72 -11.60 -6.69
C THR A 5 2.69 -10.23 -7.36
N ASP A 6 2.70 -10.19 -8.69
CA ASP A 6 2.65 -8.94 -9.45
C ASP A 6 1.23 -8.34 -9.36
N GLU A 7 0.20 -9.18 -9.55
CA GLU A 7 -1.21 -8.79 -9.42
C GLU A 7 -1.53 -8.22 -8.03
N SER A 8 -1.03 -8.85 -6.94
CA SER A 8 -1.23 -8.32 -5.59
C SER A 8 -0.57 -6.95 -5.38
N ILE A 9 0.62 -6.73 -5.96
CA ILE A 9 1.31 -5.44 -5.89
C ILE A 9 0.51 -4.37 -6.65
N GLU A 10 0.09 -4.69 -7.88
CA GLU A 10 -0.69 -3.78 -8.71
C GLU A 10 -2.01 -3.43 -8.05
N HIS A 11 -2.75 -4.41 -7.52
CA HIS A 11 -4.02 -4.18 -6.83
C HIS A 11 -3.85 -3.29 -5.59
N PHE A 12 -2.79 -3.46 -4.83
CA PHE A 12 -2.51 -2.65 -3.67
C PHE A 12 -2.14 -1.21 -4.06
N LEU A 13 -1.24 -1.04 -5.04
CA LEU A 13 -0.85 0.28 -5.54
C LEU A 13 -2.02 1.03 -6.19
N ASP A 14 -2.89 0.32 -6.90
CA ASP A 14 -4.10 0.88 -7.49
C ASP A 14 -5.06 1.36 -6.40
N ALA A 15 -5.33 0.52 -5.38
CA ALA A 15 -6.18 0.92 -4.24
C ALA A 15 -5.62 2.16 -3.52
N ILE A 16 -4.30 2.21 -3.27
CA ILE A 16 -3.64 3.40 -2.73
C ILE A 16 -3.86 4.62 -3.64
N GLY A 17 -3.69 4.46 -4.96
CA GLY A 17 -3.86 5.54 -5.92
C GLY A 17 -5.29 6.08 -5.96
N GLN A 18 -6.29 5.22 -5.77
CA GLN A 18 -7.69 5.62 -5.67
C GLN A 18 -7.98 6.40 -4.38
N VAL A 19 -7.34 6.02 -3.26
CA VAL A 19 -7.60 6.62 -1.93
C VAL A 19 -6.80 7.90 -1.71
N HIS A 20 -5.51 7.91 -2.05
CA HIS A 20 -4.57 9.00 -1.74
C HIS A 20 -4.11 9.79 -2.97
N GLY A 21 -4.51 9.38 -4.17
CA GLY A 21 -4.12 10.01 -5.43
C GLY A 21 -2.88 9.40 -6.09
N ALA A 22 -2.74 9.65 -7.39
CA ALA A 22 -1.69 9.07 -8.22
C ALA A 22 -0.27 9.49 -7.79
N GLU A 23 -0.08 10.74 -7.33
CA GLU A 23 1.22 11.20 -6.83
C GLU A 23 1.68 10.43 -5.58
N TYR A 24 0.75 10.08 -4.68
CA TYR A 24 1.09 9.32 -3.50
C TYR A 24 1.48 7.88 -3.84
N ARG A 25 0.75 7.27 -4.79
CA ARG A 25 1.06 5.95 -5.36
C ARG A 25 2.46 5.94 -5.99
N ASP A 26 2.81 6.92 -6.81
CA ASP A 26 4.09 6.96 -7.53
C ASP A 26 5.29 7.04 -6.59
N ARG A 27 5.11 7.69 -5.43
CA ARG A 27 6.13 7.79 -4.38
C ARG A 27 6.22 6.55 -3.49
N MET A 28 5.34 5.56 -3.68
CA MET A 28 5.39 4.29 -2.95
C MET A 28 6.21 3.24 -3.69
N SER A 29 6.82 2.34 -2.93
CA SER A 29 7.55 1.19 -3.48
C SER A 29 7.06 -0.08 -2.81
N VAL A 30 6.64 -1.06 -3.61
CA VAL A 30 6.23 -2.38 -3.12
C VAL A 30 6.98 -3.44 -3.92
N ALA A 31 7.63 -4.36 -3.22
CA ALA A 31 8.43 -5.42 -3.85
C ALA A 31 8.25 -6.76 -3.13
N PHE A 32 8.19 -7.85 -3.87
CA PHE A 32 8.18 -9.20 -3.30
C PHE A 32 9.59 -9.62 -2.88
N CYS A 33 9.75 -10.08 -1.63
CA CYS A 33 11.04 -10.46 -1.05
C CYS A 33 11.24 -11.97 -0.89
N GLY A 34 10.31 -12.79 -1.40
CA GLY A 34 10.33 -14.25 -1.20
C GLY A 34 9.54 -14.69 0.04
N GLY A 35 9.35 -16.01 0.18
CA GLY A 35 8.77 -16.61 1.39
C GLY A 35 7.35 -16.14 1.76
N HIS A 36 6.58 -15.59 0.82
CA HIS A 36 5.27 -14.95 1.05
C HIS A 36 5.33 -13.58 1.74
N TYR A 37 6.43 -12.84 1.61
CA TYR A 37 6.55 -11.49 2.15
C TYR A 37 6.73 -10.44 1.05
N PHE A 38 6.14 -9.28 1.29
CA PHE A 38 6.32 -8.06 0.52
C PHE A 38 7.01 -7.01 1.38
N LYS A 39 7.79 -6.15 0.73
CA LYS A 39 8.39 -4.97 1.33
C LYS A 39 7.66 -3.75 0.79
N VAL A 40 7.00 -3.01 1.68
CA VAL A 40 6.19 -1.83 1.38
C VAL A 40 6.90 -0.60 1.96
N LYS A 41 7.20 0.38 1.11
CA LYS A 41 7.74 1.67 1.53
C LYS A 41 6.74 2.77 1.21
N TYR A 42 6.28 3.45 2.26
CA TYR A 42 5.43 4.62 2.12
C TYR A 42 6.28 5.90 1.93
N PRO A 43 5.73 6.96 1.31
CA PRO A 43 6.49 8.18 1.02
C PRO A 43 6.97 8.90 2.29
N HIS A 44 6.23 8.74 3.40
CA HIS A 44 6.52 9.34 4.69
C HIS A 44 7.42 8.46 5.58
N GLN A 45 7.72 7.22 5.17
CA GLN A 45 8.55 6.31 5.96
C GLN A 45 10.00 6.30 5.46
N HIS A 46 10.93 6.36 6.41
CA HIS A 46 12.36 6.25 6.11
C HIS A 46 12.74 4.81 5.72
N GLU A 47 12.16 3.83 6.42
CA GLU A 47 12.39 2.40 6.21
C GLU A 47 11.17 1.71 5.61
N ALA A 48 11.41 0.61 4.89
CA ALA A 48 10.34 -0.15 4.27
C ALA A 48 9.91 -1.30 5.19
N MET A 49 8.59 -1.46 5.33
CA MET A 49 7.96 -2.46 6.19
C MET A 49 7.86 -3.81 5.48
N LEU A 50 8.17 -4.90 6.18
CA LEU A 50 7.92 -6.26 5.71
C LEU A 50 6.51 -6.70 6.10
N VAL A 51 5.70 -7.07 5.13
CA VAL A 51 4.33 -7.52 5.30
C VAL A 51 4.12 -8.91 4.70
N PRO A 52 3.45 -9.84 5.39
CA PRO A 52 3.02 -11.09 4.79
C PRO A 52 2.05 -10.86 3.63
N ALA A 53 2.02 -11.76 2.64
CA ALA A 53 1.14 -11.68 1.47
C ALA A 53 -0.34 -11.53 1.86
N GLY A 54 -0.83 -12.37 2.77
CA GLY A 54 -2.19 -12.27 3.26
C GLY A 54 -2.49 -10.95 3.99
N TYR A 55 -1.48 -10.30 4.57
CA TYR A 55 -1.66 -8.98 5.17
C TYR A 55 -1.77 -7.88 4.11
N LEU A 56 -0.99 -7.97 3.02
CA LEU A 56 -1.10 -7.05 1.89
C LEU A 56 -2.50 -7.11 1.24
N ASP A 57 -3.08 -8.32 1.09
CA ASP A 57 -4.45 -8.49 0.63
C ASP A 57 -5.47 -7.85 1.58
N LEU A 58 -5.31 -8.03 2.90
CA LEU A 58 -6.16 -7.38 3.90
C LEU A 58 -6.08 -5.86 3.82
N MET A 59 -4.88 -5.30 3.72
CA MET A 59 -4.68 -3.86 3.56
C MET A 59 -5.32 -3.34 2.27
N THR A 60 -5.18 -4.08 1.17
CA THR A 60 -5.80 -3.74 -0.12
C THR A 60 -7.32 -3.71 -0.01
N ARG A 61 -7.90 -4.71 0.67
CA ARG A 61 -9.34 -4.79 0.89
C ARG A 61 -9.84 -3.66 1.79
N ASP A 62 -9.15 -3.40 2.89
CA ASP A 62 -9.49 -2.34 3.83
C ASP A 62 -9.48 -0.95 3.16
N LEU A 63 -8.49 -0.69 2.29
CA LEU A 63 -8.44 0.53 1.47
C LEU A 63 -9.65 0.68 0.54
N LYS A 64 -10.15 -0.43 -0.02
CA LYS A 64 -11.31 -0.44 -0.92
C LYS A 64 -12.64 -0.34 -0.17
N ASP A 65 -12.76 -1.01 0.98
CA ASP A 65 -13.98 -1.05 1.79
C ASP A 65 -14.15 0.24 2.64
N HIS A 66 -13.05 0.89 3.04
CA HIS A 66 -13.06 2.07 3.93
C HIS A 66 -12.13 3.22 3.47
N PRO A 67 -12.31 3.77 2.25
CA PRO A 67 -11.42 4.79 1.69
C PRO A 67 -11.43 6.11 2.49
N GLU A 68 -12.57 6.47 3.09
CA GLU A 68 -12.75 7.71 3.87
C GLU A 68 -12.00 7.70 5.22
N HIS A 69 -11.92 6.54 5.89
CA HIS A 69 -11.16 6.38 7.12
C HIS A 69 -9.65 6.53 6.85
N HIS A 70 -9.16 5.98 5.74
CA HIS A 70 -7.75 6.10 5.37
C HIS A 70 -7.37 7.51 4.92
N GLN A 71 -8.23 8.19 4.16
CA GLN A 71 -7.99 9.59 3.82
C GLN A 71 -7.94 10.48 5.06
N THR A 72 -8.85 10.26 6.01
CA THR A 72 -8.91 11.05 7.25
C THR A 72 -7.68 10.81 8.12
N HIS A 73 -7.33 9.54 8.39
CA HIS A 73 -6.15 9.20 9.17
C HIS A 73 -4.85 9.67 8.49
N HIS A 74 -4.75 9.55 7.16
CA HIS A 74 -3.60 10.05 6.43
C HIS A 74 -3.50 11.58 6.48
N ARG A 75 -4.62 12.28 6.38
CA ARG A 75 -4.66 13.74 6.47
C ARG A 75 -4.28 14.23 7.85
N GLU A 76 -4.78 13.59 8.90
CA GLU A 76 -4.52 13.99 10.29
C GLU A 76 -3.08 13.72 10.75
N HIS A 77 -2.47 12.63 10.28
CA HIS A 77 -1.11 12.27 10.71
C HIS A 77 0.00 12.71 9.75
N PHE A 78 -0.30 12.91 8.47
CA PHE A 78 0.75 13.08 7.45
C PHE A 78 0.51 14.21 6.44
N ALA A 79 -0.67 14.84 6.43
CA ALA A 79 -0.93 16.04 5.63
C ALA A 79 -1.25 17.25 6.55
N ALA A 80 -0.23 17.75 7.24
CA ALA A 80 -0.23 19.09 7.83
C ALA A 80 0.65 20.01 6.95
N PRO A 81 0.32 21.32 6.88
CA PRO A 81 0.59 22.22 5.74
C PRO A 81 2.05 22.54 5.44
#